data_AF-A0A2K3LGS3-F1
#
_entry.id   AF-A0A2K3LGS3-F1
#
_cell.length_a   1.000
_cell.length_b   1.000
_cell.length_c   1.000
_cell.angle_alpha   90.00
_cell.angle_beta   90.00
_cell.angle_gamma   90.00
#
_symmetry.space_group_name_H-M   'P 1'
#
loop_
_entity.id
_entity.type
_entity.pdbx_description
1 polymer ?
#
loop_
_entity_poly.entity_id
_entity_poly.type
_entity_poly.pdbx_seq_one_letter_code
_entity_poly.pdbx_strand_id
1 'polypeptide(L)'
;MIDSGLPLHRFSAIKHFAPEYSDDELLSFLQNHALLLRGYWVPKGKLLYPEGGIELLARNFVLVSFNKSLRVQSGELRKLGGELANRVKYFLMQFALEKLDLKEREMYWKFKELPDESFIKDFPIVVKQQEEIYKILEREVSGFVSVAGKQKQKSIKNAVTTSGVNSALVRSTNSDPPATSLGEDPPPRNMTMSSETRHALPIALKKLFQTHKVCSFQLICQELRGLALAKTMLPKGGSKIDVDAANSLDVPQDELKAVLGEVACDIHGCFVLKSSKDDLF
;
A
#
# COMPACT_ATOMS: atom_id res chain seq x y z
N MET A 1 -16.06 5.18 14.37
CA MET A 1 -14.86 5.70 15.02
C MET A 1 -14.30 4.59 15.88
N ILE A 2 -13.39 3.80 15.31
CA ILE A 2 -12.59 2.79 16.02
C ILE A 2 -11.16 3.23 15.73
N ASP A 3 -10.41 3.60 16.75
CA ASP A 3 -9.01 3.95 16.57
C ASP A 3 -8.24 2.77 15.99
N SER A 4 -7.34 3.06 15.06
CA SER A 4 -6.30 2.13 14.65
C SER A 4 -5.51 1.74 15.91
N GLY A 5 -5.75 0.53 16.42
CA GLY A 5 -5.16 0.08 17.69
C GLY A 5 -3.65 0.30 17.72
N LEU A 6 -3.12 0.69 18.90
CA LEU A 6 -1.71 1.00 19.10
C LEU A 6 -0.82 -0.07 18.45
N PRO A 7 0.06 0.26 17.50
CA PRO A 7 0.81 -0.73 16.72
C PRO A 7 1.88 -1.51 17.52
N LEU A 8 1.95 -1.25 18.83
CA LEU A 8 2.83 -1.88 19.82
C LEU A 8 1.96 -2.31 21.01
N HIS A 9 1.99 -3.59 21.38
CA HIS A 9 1.25 -4.11 22.52
C HIS A 9 2.21 -4.76 23.53
N ARG A 10 2.15 -4.37 24.81
CA ARG A 10 2.89 -5.07 25.87
C ARG A 10 2.24 -6.42 26.15
N PHE A 11 3.05 -7.44 26.43
CA PHE A 11 2.55 -8.77 26.78
C PHE A 11 1.60 -8.73 27.99
N SER A 12 1.95 -7.98 29.03
CA SER A 12 1.11 -7.80 30.23
C SER A 12 -0.27 -7.20 29.93
N ALA A 13 -0.37 -6.31 28.94
CA ALA A 13 -1.66 -5.78 28.49
C ALA A 13 -2.49 -6.83 27.74
N ILE A 14 -1.86 -7.66 26.89
CA ILE A 14 -2.54 -8.77 26.19
C ILE A 14 -3.02 -9.80 27.21
N LYS A 15 -2.15 -10.21 28.15
CA LYS A 15 -2.46 -11.15 29.24
C LYS A 15 -3.56 -10.64 30.18
N HIS A 16 -3.70 -9.33 30.36
CA HIS A 16 -4.82 -8.75 31.11
C HIS A 16 -6.18 -8.94 30.42
N PHE A 17 -6.24 -8.93 29.08
CA PHE A 17 -7.47 -9.18 28.32
C PHE A 17 -7.79 -10.66 28.09
N ALA A 18 -6.79 -11.54 28.26
CA ALA A 18 -6.91 -12.98 28.07
C ALA A 18 -6.31 -13.74 29.29
N PRO A 19 -6.78 -13.49 30.53
CA PRO A 19 -6.19 -14.04 31.75
C PRO A 19 -6.28 -15.57 31.82
N GLU A 20 -7.25 -16.19 31.15
CA GLU A 20 -7.56 -17.61 31.14
C GLU A 20 -6.50 -18.50 30.47
N TYR A 21 -5.72 -17.98 29.53
CA TYR A 21 -4.63 -18.71 28.87
C TYR A 21 -3.35 -18.61 29.70
N SER A 22 -2.60 -19.69 29.85
CA SER A 22 -1.25 -19.62 30.43
C SER A 22 -0.32 -18.73 29.59
N ASP A 23 0.77 -18.26 30.21
CA ASP A 23 1.74 -17.42 29.50
C ASP A 23 2.34 -18.18 28.31
N ASP A 24 2.63 -19.48 28.45
CA ASP A 24 3.15 -20.33 27.37
C ASP A 24 2.17 -20.50 26.19
N GLU A 25 0.87 -20.68 26.47
CA GLU A 25 -0.16 -20.75 25.42
C GLU A 25 -0.29 -19.41 24.68
N LEU A 26 -0.35 -18.31 25.42
CA LEU A 26 -0.47 -16.96 24.87
C LEU A 26 0.78 -16.57 24.06
N LEU A 27 1.97 -16.89 24.55
CA LEU A 27 3.23 -16.70 23.83
C LEU A 27 3.29 -17.57 22.57
N SER A 28 2.87 -18.83 22.65
CA SER A 28 2.82 -19.72 21.47
C SER A 28 1.88 -19.17 20.38
N PHE A 29 0.71 -18.65 20.77
CA PHE A 29 -0.20 -17.95 19.86
C PHE A 29 0.44 -16.68 19.27
N LEU A 30 1.03 -15.81 20.11
CA LEU A 30 1.66 -14.58 19.67
C LEU A 30 2.86 -14.84 18.73
N GLN A 31 3.67 -15.86 18.97
CA GLN A 31 4.76 -16.23 18.07
C GLN A 31 4.27 -16.69 16.70
N ASN A 32 3.04 -17.20 16.58
CA ASN A 32 2.44 -17.56 15.30
C ASN A 32 1.89 -16.35 14.53
N HIS A 33 1.31 -15.35 15.21
CA HIS A 33 0.58 -14.24 14.56
C HIS A 33 1.25 -12.85 14.65
N ALA A 34 2.24 -12.69 15.52
CA ALA A 34 2.94 -11.44 15.82
C ALA A 34 4.48 -11.61 15.77
N LEU A 35 5.19 -10.48 15.85
CA LEU A 35 6.64 -10.37 15.99
C LEU A 35 6.94 -9.59 17.27
N LEU A 36 8.06 -9.89 17.93
CA LEU A 36 8.50 -9.15 19.11
C LEU A 36 9.47 -8.02 18.73
N LEU A 37 9.07 -6.77 18.85
CA LEU A 37 9.92 -5.60 18.67
C LEU A 37 10.20 -4.94 20.02
N ARG A 38 11.44 -5.04 20.53
CA ARG A 38 11.88 -4.40 21.79
C ARG A 38 10.99 -4.74 23.01
N GLY A 39 10.51 -5.98 23.08
CA GLY A 39 9.59 -6.44 24.13
C GLY A 39 8.10 -6.16 23.89
N TYR A 40 7.75 -5.47 22.79
CA TYR A 40 6.36 -5.24 22.38
C TYR A 40 5.97 -6.19 21.24
N TRP A 41 4.76 -6.70 21.29
CA TRP A 41 4.18 -7.50 20.21
C TRP A 41 3.59 -6.60 19.13
N VAL A 42 3.91 -6.91 17.87
CA VAL A 42 3.38 -6.25 16.67
C VAL A 42 2.82 -7.30 15.71
N PRO A 43 1.66 -7.10 15.06
CA PRO A 43 1.12 -8.09 14.12
C PRO A 43 2.12 -8.46 13.01
N LYS A 44 2.16 -9.72 12.56
CA LYS A 44 3.00 -10.13 11.43
C LYS A 44 2.58 -9.41 10.15
N GLY A 45 3.55 -9.02 9.33
CA GLY A 45 3.27 -8.29 8.09
C GLY A 45 2.32 -9.04 7.15
N LYS A 46 2.45 -10.37 7.04
CA LYS A 46 1.57 -11.23 6.22
C LYS A 46 0.11 -11.27 6.69
N LEU A 47 -0.19 -10.90 7.95
CA LEU A 47 -1.56 -10.80 8.46
C LEU A 47 -2.24 -9.51 7.99
N LEU A 48 -1.47 -8.42 7.88
CA LEU A 48 -1.95 -7.10 7.47
C LEU A 48 -1.89 -6.90 5.93
N TYR A 49 -0.92 -7.56 5.30
CA TYR A 49 -0.61 -7.46 3.86
C TYR A 49 -0.40 -8.88 3.31
N PRO A 50 -1.48 -9.68 3.11
CA PRO A 50 -1.38 -11.06 2.64
C PRO A 50 -0.74 -11.15 1.25
N GLU A 51 -1.08 -10.22 0.35
CA GLU A 51 -0.49 -10.10 -1.00
C GLU A 51 0.96 -9.53 -0.99
N GLY A 52 1.46 -9.14 0.19
CA GLY A 52 2.79 -8.58 0.37
C GLY A 52 3.00 -7.21 -0.26
N GLY A 53 3.76 -7.17 -1.35
CA GLY A 53 4.08 -5.94 -2.08
C GLY A 53 4.92 -4.91 -1.30
N ILE A 54 4.84 -3.66 -1.75
CA ILE A 54 5.67 -2.56 -1.24
C ILE A 54 5.36 -2.17 0.21
N GLU A 55 4.11 -2.37 0.66
CA GLU A 55 3.68 -2.11 2.04
C GLU A 55 4.35 -3.09 3.02
N LEU A 56 4.30 -4.39 2.71
CA LEU A 56 4.97 -5.41 3.50
C LEU A 56 6.49 -5.16 3.56
N LEU A 57 7.11 -4.83 2.42
CA LEU A 57 8.53 -4.55 2.36
C LEU A 57 8.92 -3.31 3.19
N ALA A 58 8.16 -2.21 3.06
CA ALA A 58 8.38 -0.99 3.81
C ALA A 58 8.20 -1.19 5.32
N ARG A 59 7.16 -1.93 5.73
CA ARG A 59 6.94 -2.26 7.13
C ARG A 59 8.05 -3.15 7.68
N ASN A 60 8.46 -4.19 6.95
CA ASN A 60 9.55 -5.07 7.36
C ASN A 60 10.88 -4.31 7.48
N PHE A 61 11.16 -3.36 6.58
CA PHE A 61 12.31 -2.46 6.72
C PHE A 61 12.28 -1.71 8.05
N VAL A 62 11.16 -1.07 8.39
CA VAL A 62 11.00 -0.32 9.65
C VAL A 62 11.16 -1.21 10.89
N LEU A 63 10.58 -2.41 10.89
CA LEU A 63 10.73 -3.36 12.00
C LEU A 63 12.18 -3.83 12.16
N VAL A 64 12.88 -4.16 11.06
CA VAL A 64 14.30 -4.55 11.08
C VAL A 64 15.19 -3.40 11.58
N SER A 65 14.96 -2.16 11.11
CA SER A 65 15.71 -0.99 11.57
C SER A 65 15.51 -0.75 13.07
N PHE A 66 14.28 -0.82 13.58
CA PHE A 66 14.04 -0.66 15.02
C PHE A 66 14.54 -1.82 15.88
N ASN A 67 14.58 -3.04 15.35
CA ASN A 67 15.19 -4.18 16.03
C ASN A 67 16.71 -3.99 16.22
N LYS A 68 17.37 -3.30 15.28
CA LYS A 68 18.80 -2.94 15.39
C LYS A 68 19.04 -1.73 16.28
N SER A 69 18.34 -0.63 16.05
CA SER A 69 18.56 0.66 16.72
C SER A 69 17.25 1.32 17.16
N LEU A 70 17.23 2.01 18.31
CA LEU A 70 16.07 2.84 18.72
C LEU A 70 15.97 4.16 17.93
N ARG A 71 16.85 4.38 16.94
CA ARG A 71 16.87 5.53 16.05
C ARG A 71 17.10 5.09 14.60
N VAL A 72 16.34 5.68 13.67
CA VAL A 72 16.52 5.53 12.21
C VAL A 72 16.85 6.89 11.62
N GLN A 73 17.93 7.03 10.85
CA GLN A 73 18.35 8.30 10.25
C GLN A 73 17.66 8.54 8.91
N SER A 74 17.38 9.80 8.55
CA SER A 74 16.87 10.14 7.21
C SER A 74 17.84 9.77 6.08
N GLY A 75 19.15 9.69 6.36
CA GLY A 75 20.15 9.12 5.46
C GLY A 75 19.93 7.66 5.07
N GLU A 76 19.18 6.88 5.85
CA GLU A 76 18.76 5.53 5.47
C GLU A 76 17.66 5.59 4.39
N LEU A 77 16.67 6.48 4.55
CA LEU A 77 15.57 6.63 3.59
C LEU A 77 16.05 7.21 2.25
N ARG A 78 17.05 8.11 2.27
CA ARG A 78 17.68 8.63 1.05
C ARG A 78 18.27 7.52 0.15
N LYS A 79 18.67 6.38 0.72
CA LYS A 79 19.18 5.21 -0.02
C LYS A 79 18.08 4.40 -0.71
N LEU A 80 16.85 4.41 -0.18
CA LEU A 80 15.70 3.71 -0.74
C LEU A 80 15.16 4.48 -1.96
N GLY A 81 14.80 5.74 -1.75
CA GLY A 81 14.19 6.62 -2.74
C GLY A 81 12.81 6.19 -3.28
N GLY A 82 12.17 7.10 -4.02
CA GLY A 82 10.89 6.84 -4.68
C GLY A 82 9.78 6.42 -3.70
N GLU A 83 8.85 5.61 -4.20
CA GLU A 83 7.67 5.19 -3.44
C GLU A 83 8.02 4.38 -2.18
N LEU A 84 9.09 3.57 -2.22
CA LEU A 84 9.52 2.78 -1.06
C LEU A 84 9.94 3.68 0.11
N ALA A 85 10.62 4.80 -0.17
CA ALA A 85 10.99 5.76 0.88
C ALA A 85 9.76 6.44 1.50
N ASN A 86 8.72 6.74 0.70
CA ASN A 86 7.47 7.31 1.18
C ASN A 86 6.73 6.34 2.12
N ARG A 87 6.59 5.07 1.71
CA ARG A 87 5.97 4.02 2.53
C ARG A 87 6.76 3.73 3.80
N VAL A 88 8.09 3.72 3.74
CA VAL A 88 8.94 3.60 4.94
C VAL A 88 8.74 4.79 5.88
N LYS A 89 8.67 6.04 5.38
CA LYS A 89 8.35 7.20 6.24
C LYS A 89 6.98 7.07 6.90
N TYR A 90 5.96 6.61 6.16
CA TYR A 90 4.61 6.35 6.71
C TYR A 90 4.64 5.37 7.88
N PHE A 91 5.31 4.21 7.74
CA PHE A 91 5.42 3.25 8.84
C PHE A 91 6.29 3.77 10.00
N LEU A 92 7.36 4.52 9.73
CA LEU A 92 8.17 5.13 10.80
C LEU A 92 7.32 6.01 11.72
N MET A 93 6.40 6.80 11.16
CA MET A 93 5.51 7.68 11.94
C MET A 93 4.51 6.92 12.83
N GLN A 94 4.30 5.62 12.63
CA GLN A 94 3.46 4.78 13.50
C GLN A 94 4.22 4.26 14.75
N PHE A 95 5.52 4.03 14.60
CA PHE A 95 6.39 3.44 15.63
C PHE A 95 7.27 4.47 16.35
N ALA A 96 7.42 5.67 15.80
CA ALA A 96 8.43 6.62 16.23
C ALA A 96 8.06 8.09 16.02
N LEU A 97 8.74 8.95 16.76
CA LEU A 97 8.63 10.40 16.67
C LEU A 97 9.77 10.95 15.81
N GLU A 98 9.44 11.74 14.78
CA GLU A 98 10.41 12.49 13.97
C GLU A 98 11.07 13.58 14.82
N LYS A 99 12.40 13.71 14.74
CA LYS A 99 13.22 14.65 15.51
C LYS A 99 14.39 15.16 14.66
N LEU A 100 14.82 16.40 14.93
CA LEU A 100 16.05 16.94 14.38
C LEU A 100 17.22 16.67 15.34
N ASP A 101 18.31 16.09 14.85
CA ASP A 101 19.60 16.13 15.55
C ASP A 101 20.29 17.46 15.22
N LEU A 102 20.48 18.31 16.24
CA LEU A 102 21.09 19.63 16.07
C LEU A 102 22.60 19.59 15.83
N LYS A 103 23.27 18.48 16.16
CA LYS A 103 24.72 18.31 15.92
C LYS A 103 24.98 17.92 14.47
N GLU A 104 24.33 16.86 14.02
CA GLU A 104 24.45 16.34 12.65
C GLU A 104 23.63 17.15 11.63
N ARG A 105 22.75 18.05 12.10
CA ARG A 105 21.73 18.77 11.31
C ARG A 105 20.84 17.83 10.47
N GLU A 106 20.60 16.63 10.99
CA GLU A 106 19.88 15.56 10.27
C GLU A 106 18.59 15.15 11.00
N MET A 107 17.53 14.93 10.24
CA MET A 107 16.28 14.35 10.76
C MET A 107 16.44 12.85 11.04
N TYR A 108 15.91 12.39 12.16
CA TYR A 108 15.85 10.98 12.56
C TYR A 108 14.52 10.66 13.25
N TRP A 109 14.12 9.39 13.22
CA TRP A 109 12.96 8.90 13.95
C TRP A 109 13.41 8.15 15.19
N LYS A 110 12.98 8.62 16.38
CA LYS A 110 13.22 7.93 17.65
C LYS A 110 12.03 7.02 17.95
N PHE A 111 12.28 5.73 18.19
CA PHE A 111 11.26 4.79 18.67
C PHE A 111 10.50 5.39 19.86
N LYS A 112 9.16 5.31 19.81
CA LYS A 112 8.29 6.09 20.71
C LYS A 112 8.31 5.57 22.15
N GLU A 113 8.48 4.26 22.32
CA GLU A 113 8.56 3.60 23.62
C GLU A 113 10.02 3.40 24.08
N LEU A 114 10.19 3.13 25.37
CA LEU A 114 11.38 2.42 25.85
C LEU A 114 11.15 0.91 25.73
N PRO A 115 12.19 0.08 25.51
CA PRO A 115 12.07 -1.37 25.50
C PRO A 115 11.38 -1.90 26.77
N ASP A 116 10.59 -2.97 26.61
CA ASP A 116 10.00 -3.68 27.75
C ASP A 116 11.06 -4.64 28.34
N GLU A 117 11.98 -4.07 29.13
CA GLU A 117 13.10 -4.78 29.76
C GLU A 117 12.61 -5.91 30.68
N SER A 118 11.42 -5.77 31.29
CA SER A 118 10.80 -6.83 32.09
C SER A 118 10.46 -8.02 31.19
N PHE A 119 9.71 -7.81 30.10
CA PHE A 119 9.41 -8.89 29.16
C PHE A 119 10.68 -9.57 28.61
N ILE A 120 11.70 -8.77 28.26
CA ILE A 120 12.98 -9.28 27.72
C ILE A 120 13.69 -10.18 28.74
N LYS A 121 13.67 -9.81 30.01
CA LYS A 121 14.27 -10.57 31.11
C LYS A 121 13.48 -11.82 31.47
N ASP A 122 12.15 -11.73 31.46
CA ASP A 122 11.26 -12.80 31.94
C ASP A 122 11.07 -13.91 30.87
N PHE A 123 11.15 -13.56 29.57
CA PHE A 123 10.95 -14.50 28.45
C PHE A 123 12.14 -14.57 27.46
N PRO A 124 13.39 -14.80 27.92
CA PRO A 124 14.60 -14.69 27.08
C PRO A 124 14.67 -15.74 25.96
N ILE A 125 14.01 -16.90 26.13
CA ILE A 125 13.91 -17.93 25.09
C ILE A 125 13.09 -17.42 23.89
N VAL A 126 11.97 -16.75 24.16
CA VAL A 126 11.12 -16.14 23.12
C VAL A 126 11.87 -15.02 22.42
N VAL A 127 12.58 -14.16 23.17
CA VAL A 127 13.43 -13.10 22.57
C VAL A 127 14.41 -13.70 21.56
N LYS A 128 15.15 -14.74 21.96
CA LYS A 128 16.13 -15.42 21.09
C LYS A 128 15.49 -16.08 19.85
N GLN A 129 14.29 -16.66 19.99
CA GLN A 129 13.55 -17.21 18.85
C GLN A 129 13.16 -16.10 17.85
N GLN A 130 12.76 -14.94 18.35
CA GLN A 130 12.37 -13.79 17.53
C GLN A 130 13.58 -13.14 16.84
N GLU A 131 14.76 -13.10 17.48
CA GLU A 131 16.02 -12.65 16.85
C GLU A 131 16.35 -13.43 15.58
N GLU A 132 16.17 -14.76 15.55
CA GLU A 132 16.39 -15.56 14.34
C GLU A 132 15.40 -15.21 13.22
N ILE A 133 14.14 -14.88 13.56
CA ILE A 133 13.15 -14.38 12.60
C ILE A 133 13.59 -13.03 12.02
N TYR A 134 14.12 -12.13 12.85
CA TYR A 134 14.68 -10.86 12.35
C TYR A 134 15.88 -11.03 11.44
N LYS A 135 16.74 -12.04 11.65
CA LYS A 135 17.84 -12.37 10.70
C LYS A 135 17.33 -12.90 9.35
N ILE A 136 16.13 -13.46 9.28
CA ILE A 136 15.47 -13.83 8.01
C ILE A 136 14.94 -12.55 7.33
N LEU A 137 14.14 -11.75 8.05
CA LEU A 137 13.56 -10.49 7.54
C LEU A 137 14.64 -9.50 7.07
N GLU A 138 15.77 -9.41 7.78
CA GLU A 138 16.89 -8.56 7.39
C GLU A 138 17.50 -8.95 6.04
N ARG A 139 17.62 -10.25 5.76
CA ARG A 139 18.13 -10.75 4.47
C ARG A 139 17.14 -10.46 3.34
N GLU A 140 15.85 -10.65 3.56
CA GLU A 140 14.79 -10.30 2.61
C GLU A 140 14.85 -8.81 2.25
N VAL A 141 14.77 -7.94 3.26
CA VAL A 141 14.81 -6.47 3.09
C VAL A 141 16.09 -6.04 2.37
N SER A 142 17.25 -6.55 2.80
CA SER A 142 18.54 -6.18 2.20
C SER A 142 18.67 -6.64 0.75
N GLY A 143 18.10 -7.81 0.41
CA GLY A 143 17.98 -8.29 -0.96
C GLY A 143 17.27 -7.29 -1.86
N PHE A 144 16.06 -6.87 -1.48
CA PHE A 144 15.26 -5.91 -2.24
C PHE A 144 15.94 -4.54 -2.40
N VAL A 145 16.51 -3.98 -1.32
CA VAL A 145 17.21 -2.69 -1.38
C VAL A 145 18.41 -2.73 -2.34
N SER A 146 19.14 -3.84 -2.36
CA SER A 146 20.30 -4.00 -3.26
C SER A 146 19.90 -4.07 -4.75
N VAL A 147 18.73 -4.63 -5.07
CA VAL A 147 18.21 -4.72 -6.44
C VAL A 147 17.69 -3.37 -6.93
N ALA A 148 16.93 -2.65 -6.09
CA ALA A 148 16.43 -1.32 -6.39
C ALA A 148 17.58 -0.31 -6.67
N GLY A 149 18.65 -0.37 -5.87
CA GLY A 149 19.85 0.45 -6.08
C GLY A 149 20.54 0.19 -7.43
N LYS A 150 20.64 -1.08 -7.84
CA LYS A 150 21.27 -1.47 -9.12
C LYS A 150 20.48 -1.02 -10.34
N GLN A 151 19.14 -0.99 -10.28
CA GLN A 151 18.32 -0.44 -11.37
C GLN A 151 18.55 1.07 -11.55
N LYS A 152 18.61 1.84 -10.45
CA LYS A 152 18.98 3.27 -10.51
C LYS A 152 20.37 3.50 -11.11
N GLN A 153 21.36 2.68 -10.77
CA GLN A 153 22.72 2.85 -11.28
C GLN A 153 22.84 2.55 -12.79
N LYS A 154 21.98 1.70 -13.35
CA LYS A 154 21.86 1.54 -14.82
C LYS A 154 21.20 2.75 -15.48
N SER A 155 20.14 3.31 -14.88
CA SER A 155 19.47 4.52 -15.41
C SER A 155 20.41 5.73 -15.45
N ILE A 156 21.20 5.96 -14.40
CA ILE A 156 22.16 7.08 -14.35
C ILE A 156 23.30 6.91 -15.37
N LYS A 157 23.79 5.69 -15.61
CA LYS A 157 24.83 5.43 -16.62
C LYS A 157 24.38 5.73 -18.06
N ASN A 158 23.07 5.66 -18.33
CA ASN A 158 22.51 6.01 -19.64
C ASN A 158 22.20 7.51 -19.80
N ALA A 159 22.39 8.32 -18.75
CA ALA A 159 22.09 9.75 -18.76
C ALA A 159 23.35 10.65 -18.87
N VAL A 160 24.56 10.08 -18.95
CA VAL A 160 25.84 10.82 -18.96
C VAL A 160 26.66 10.50 -20.23
N THR A 161 26.04 10.63 -21.41
CA THR A 161 26.76 10.71 -22.70
C THR A 161 25.99 11.53 -23.74
N THR A 162 25.81 12.83 -23.53
CA THR A 162 25.65 13.84 -24.61
C THR A 162 26.04 15.22 -24.09
N SER A 163 27.18 15.75 -24.56
CA SER A 163 27.60 17.14 -24.32
C SER A 163 28.46 17.64 -25.49
N GLY A 164 28.04 18.76 -26.10
CA GLY A 164 28.73 19.43 -27.22
C GLY A 164 28.62 18.71 -28.58
N VAL A 165 28.64 19.39 -29.74
CA VAL A 165 28.89 20.82 -30.05
C VAL A 165 28.05 21.24 -31.28
N ASN A 166 27.77 22.54 -31.40
CA ASN A 166 26.95 23.19 -32.45
C ASN A 166 27.64 23.24 -33.84
N SER A 167 26.88 23.35 -34.94
CA SER A 167 27.05 24.39 -36.00
C SER A 167 26.21 24.12 -37.28
N ALA A 168 25.63 25.19 -37.81
CA ALA A 168 24.72 25.32 -38.95
C ALA A 168 25.22 24.93 -40.37
N LEU A 169 24.25 24.80 -41.31
CA LEU A 169 24.09 25.63 -42.55
C LEU A 169 23.97 24.87 -43.92
N VAL A 170 22.74 24.85 -44.49
CA VAL A 170 22.39 24.96 -45.96
C VAL A 170 22.73 23.75 -46.89
N ARG A 171 21.99 23.33 -47.95
CA ARG A 171 21.04 23.93 -48.95
C ARG A 171 20.00 22.84 -49.39
N SER A 172 18.71 23.17 -49.65
CA SER A 172 18.06 23.29 -50.99
C SER A 172 17.81 21.96 -51.77
N THR A 173 16.70 21.68 -52.48
CA THR A 173 15.68 22.56 -53.13
C THR A 173 14.30 21.87 -53.29
N ASN A 174 13.24 22.64 -53.02
CA ASN A 174 11.83 22.63 -53.46
C ASN A 174 11.26 21.58 -54.44
N SER A 175 10.03 21.12 -54.19
CA SER A 175 8.85 21.23 -55.08
C SER A 175 7.53 20.95 -54.31
N ASP A 176 6.53 21.80 -54.49
CA ASP A 176 5.19 21.88 -53.82
C ASP A 176 4.08 21.96 -54.90
N PRO A 177 2.77 21.97 -54.56
CA PRO A 177 2.00 21.34 -53.48
C PRO A 177 0.99 20.34 -54.15
N PRO A 178 -0.35 20.23 -53.90
CA PRO A 178 -1.24 20.45 -52.73
C PRO A 178 -1.88 19.10 -52.27
N ALA A 179 -2.96 18.96 -51.48
CA ALA A 179 -3.97 19.89 -50.96
C ALA A 179 -4.51 19.54 -49.55
N THR A 180 -4.75 20.59 -48.77
CA THR A 180 -5.86 20.81 -47.81
C THR A 180 -6.43 19.63 -47.00
N SER A 181 -6.11 19.61 -45.70
CA SER A 181 -7.17 19.67 -44.66
C SER A 181 -6.62 20.17 -43.32
N LEU A 182 -7.46 20.92 -42.61
CA LEU A 182 -7.22 21.31 -41.22
C LEU A 182 -7.42 20.08 -40.33
N GLY A 183 -6.48 19.81 -39.44
CA GLY A 183 -6.58 18.78 -38.40
C GLY A 183 -6.05 19.36 -37.10
N GLU A 184 -6.97 19.78 -36.23
CA GLU A 184 -6.65 20.22 -34.88
C GLU A 184 -6.03 19.05 -34.09
N ASP A 185 -4.98 19.32 -33.30
CA ASP A 185 -4.53 18.37 -32.28
C ASP A 185 -5.71 18.10 -31.34
N PRO A 186 -6.14 16.84 -31.13
CA PRO A 186 -7.25 16.55 -30.26
C PRO A 186 -6.86 16.90 -28.81
N PRO A 187 -7.68 17.68 -28.07
CA PRO A 187 -7.40 17.99 -26.68
C PRO A 187 -7.36 16.71 -25.84
N PRO A 188 -6.70 16.72 -24.67
CA PRO A 188 -6.67 15.55 -23.79
C PRO A 188 -8.09 15.09 -23.51
N ARG A 189 -8.41 13.88 -23.98
CA ARG A 189 -9.74 13.30 -23.87
C ARG A 189 -9.98 12.99 -22.39
N ASN A 190 -10.62 13.92 -21.69
CA ASN A 190 -11.23 13.67 -20.40
C ASN A 190 -12.26 12.57 -20.59
N MET A 191 -11.83 11.32 -20.42
CA MET A 191 -12.68 10.14 -20.50
C MET A 191 -13.51 10.10 -19.24
N THR A 192 -14.59 10.87 -19.23
CA THR A 192 -15.62 10.80 -18.20
C THR A 192 -16.54 9.61 -18.47
N MET A 193 -16.93 8.92 -17.40
CA MET A 193 -17.79 7.74 -17.42
C MET A 193 -19.04 7.95 -18.27
N SER A 194 -19.37 6.99 -19.14
CA SER A 194 -20.61 7.05 -19.94
C SER A 194 -21.85 7.01 -19.04
N SER A 195 -22.98 7.53 -19.51
CA SER A 195 -24.25 7.53 -18.77
C SER A 195 -24.73 6.11 -18.44
N GLU A 196 -24.52 5.15 -19.35
CA GLU A 196 -24.83 3.74 -19.12
C GLU A 196 -23.96 3.16 -18.01
N THR A 197 -22.65 3.40 -18.07
CA THR A 197 -21.68 2.94 -17.06
C THR A 197 -21.99 3.54 -15.69
N ARG A 198 -22.27 4.85 -15.63
CA ARG A 198 -22.62 5.57 -14.40
C ARG A 198 -23.92 5.06 -13.78
N HIS A 199 -24.90 4.62 -14.57
CA HIS A 199 -26.14 4.03 -14.07
C HIS A 199 -25.98 2.55 -13.69
N ALA A 200 -25.18 1.78 -14.43
CA ALA A 200 -24.99 0.35 -14.19
C ALA A 200 -24.14 0.07 -12.95
N LEU A 201 -23.09 0.88 -12.73
CA LEU A 201 -22.11 0.69 -11.66
C LEU A 201 -22.74 0.67 -10.24
N PRO A 202 -23.62 1.60 -9.83
CA PRO A 202 -24.31 1.53 -8.54
C PRO A 202 -25.12 0.26 -8.29
N ILE A 203 -25.69 -0.33 -9.35
CA ILE A 203 -26.50 -1.56 -9.27
C ILE A 203 -25.58 -2.77 -9.04
N ALA A 204 -24.49 -2.86 -9.82
CA ALA A 204 -23.48 -3.90 -9.64
C ALA A 204 -22.81 -3.82 -8.26
N LEU A 205 -22.49 -2.62 -7.78
CA LEU A 205 -21.94 -2.40 -6.44
C LEU A 205 -22.90 -2.85 -5.33
N LYS A 206 -24.19 -2.52 -5.41
CA LYS A 206 -25.19 -3.00 -4.42
C LYS A 206 -25.25 -4.53 -4.36
N LYS A 207 -25.27 -5.20 -5.52
CA LYS A 207 -25.23 -6.67 -5.65
C LYS A 207 -23.92 -7.25 -5.08
N LEU A 208 -22.79 -6.59 -5.31
CA LEU A 208 -21.49 -6.96 -4.74
C LEU A 208 -21.50 -6.91 -3.21
N PHE A 209 -22.02 -5.84 -2.62
CA PHE A 209 -22.07 -5.66 -1.16
C PHE A 209 -23.05 -6.59 -0.44
N GLN A 210 -24.01 -7.19 -1.16
CA GLN A 210 -24.86 -8.27 -0.63
C GLN A 210 -24.06 -9.57 -0.41
N THR A 211 -23.15 -9.90 -1.33
CA THR A 211 -22.24 -11.06 -1.20
C THR A 211 -21.10 -10.76 -0.21
N HIS A 212 -20.52 -9.56 -0.29
CA HIS A 212 -19.36 -9.15 0.49
C HIS A 212 -19.68 -7.87 1.29
N LYS A 213 -20.03 -8.00 2.57
CA LYS A 213 -20.43 -6.87 3.42
C LYS A 213 -19.37 -5.77 3.57
N VAL A 214 -18.10 -6.09 3.31
CA VAL A 214 -16.94 -5.18 3.35
C VAL A 214 -16.01 -5.55 2.19
N CYS A 215 -15.63 -4.59 1.35
CA CYS A 215 -14.78 -4.82 0.18
C CYS A 215 -13.61 -3.82 0.11
N SER A 216 -12.40 -4.24 -0.24
CA SER A 216 -11.34 -3.29 -0.61
C SER A 216 -11.58 -2.74 -2.03
N PHE A 217 -11.00 -1.59 -2.38
CA PHE A 217 -11.07 -1.05 -3.75
C PHE A 217 -10.58 -2.06 -4.80
N GLN A 218 -9.51 -2.80 -4.47
CA GLN A 218 -8.95 -3.83 -5.34
C GLN A 218 -9.92 -5.02 -5.52
N LEU A 219 -10.61 -5.45 -4.46
CA LEU A 219 -11.64 -6.50 -4.56
C LEU A 219 -12.81 -6.04 -5.44
N ILE A 220 -13.27 -4.79 -5.29
CA ILE A 220 -14.31 -4.21 -6.16
C ILE A 220 -13.87 -4.25 -7.62
N CYS A 221 -12.65 -3.80 -7.93
CA CYS A 221 -12.11 -3.85 -9.28
C CYS A 221 -11.94 -5.29 -9.82
N GLN A 222 -11.58 -6.25 -8.97
CA GLN A 222 -11.43 -7.66 -9.36
C GLN A 222 -12.79 -8.31 -9.64
N GLU A 223 -13.78 -8.09 -8.78
CA GLU A 223 -15.13 -8.65 -8.92
C GLU A 223 -15.87 -8.03 -10.12
N LEU A 224 -15.72 -6.73 -10.37
CA LEU A 224 -16.25 -6.10 -11.60
C LEU A 224 -15.65 -6.72 -12.88
N ARG A 225 -14.35 -7.06 -12.90
CA ARG A 225 -13.76 -7.86 -14.02
C ARG A 225 -14.32 -9.27 -14.07
N GLY A 226 -14.46 -9.94 -12.92
CA GLY A 226 -15.03 -11.29 -12.82
C GLY A 226 -16.44 -11.37 -13.38
N LEU A 227 -17.28 -10.39 -13.08
CA LEU A 227 -18.65 -10.26 -13.58
C LEU A 227 -18.71 -10.07 -15.11
N ALA A 228 -17.78 -9.32 -15.70
CA ALA A 228 -17.67 -9.22 -17.17
C ALA A 228 -17.21 -10.54 -17.81
N LEU A 229 -16.23 -11.22 -17.21
CA LEU A 229 -15.70 -12.50 -17.71
C LEU A 229 -16.70 -13.66 -17.57
N ALA A 230 -17.58 -13.64 -16.57
CA ALA A 230 -18.65 -14.62 -16.43
C ALA A 230 -19.59 -14.66 -17.65
N LYS A 231 -19.77 -13.53 -18.35
CA LYS A 231 -20.60 -13.43 -19.55
C LYS A 231 -19.93 -14.00 -20.80
N THR A 232 -18.59 -13.92 -20.93
CA THR A 232 -17.89 -14.49 -22.09
C THR A 232 -17.87 -16.02 -22.05
N MET A 233 -18.00 -16.62 -20.86
CA MET A 233 -18.07 -18.06 -20.65
C MET A 233 -19.50 -18.62 -20.64
N LEU A 234 -20.53 -17.83 -20.26
CA LEU A 234 -21.95 -18.24 -20.32
C LEU A 234 -22.84 -17.18 -21.02
N PRO A 235 -23.23 -17.40 -22.29
CA PRO A 235 -24.09 -16.47 -23.06
C PRO A 235 -25.49 -16.22 -22.48
N LYS A 236 -25.92 -16.99 -21.47
CA LYS A 236 -27.26 -16.90 -20.84
C LYS A 236 -27.25 -16.39 -19.39
N GLY A 237 -26.08 -16.06 -18.82
CA GLY A 237 -25.94 -15.76 -17.38
C GLY A 237 -25.59 -14.31 -17.01
N GLY A 238 -24.90 -13.56 -17.87
CA GLY A 238 -24.40 -12.22 -17.53
C GLY A 238 -25.39 -11.10 -17.86
N SER A 239 -25.74 -10.26 -16.89
CA SER A 239 -26.58 -9.08 -17.14
C SER A 239 -25.86 -8.08 -18.05
N LYS A 240 -26.61 -7.29 -18.82
CA LYS A 240 -26.04 -6.13 -19.53
C LYS A 240 -25.41 -5.14 -18.53
N ILE A 241 -26.08 -4.94 -17.40
CA ILE A 241 -25.65 -4.10 -16.27
C ILE A 241 -24.27 -4.51 -15.74
N ASP A 242 -24.00 -5.82 -15.63
CA ASP A 242 -22.75 -6.33 -15.08
C ASP A 242 -21.54 -5.99 -15.99
N VAL A 243 -21.74 -5.91 -17.31
CA VAL A 243 -20.71 -5.48 -18.28
C VAL A 243 -20.57 -3.97 -18.34
N ASP A 244 -21.69 -3.26 -18.42
CA ASP A 244 -21.68 -1.80 -18.47
C ASP A 244 -21.04 -1.22 -17.19
N ALA A 245 -21.18 -1.89 -16.04
CA ALA A 245 -20.47 -1.57 -14.80
C ALA A 245 -18.96 -1.87 -14.86
N ALA A 246 -18.53 -2.95 -15.53
CA ALA A 246 -17.11 -3.30 -15.66
C ALA A 246 -16.32 -2.31 -16.53
N ASN A 247 -16.97 -1.67 -17.50
CA ASN A 247 -16.37 -0.60 -18.32
C ASN A 247 -15.96 0.64 -17.49
N SER A 248 -16.42 0.76 -16.23
CA SER A 248 -15.93 1.80 -15.30
C SER A 248 -14.46 1.65 -14.92
N LEU A 249 -13.85 0.49 -15.20
CA LEU A 249 -12.44 0.21 -14.93
C LEU A 249 -11.49 0.78 -15.99
N ASP A 250 -12.01 1.16 -17.16
CA ASP A 250 -11.27 1.82 -18.25
C ASP A 250 -11.28 3.37 -18.10
N VAL A 251 -11.87 3.87 -17.03
CA VAL A 251 -12.05 5.29 -16.70
C VAL A 251 -11.09 5.68 -15.56
N PRO A 252 -10.61 6.94 -15.46
CA PRO A 252 -9.76 7.38 -14.35
C PRO A 252 -10.34 7.03 -12.98
N GLN A 253 -9.50 6.48 -12.11
CA GLN A 253 -9.93 5.90 -10.81
C GLN A 253 -10.68 6.88 -9.91
N ASP A 254 -10.49 8.18 -10.09
CA ASP A 254 -11.11 9.19 -9.25
C ASP A 254 -12.61 9.38 -9.57
N GLU A 255 -13.04 9.14 -10.81
CA GLU A 255 -14.47 9.08 -11.14
C GLU A 255 -15.12 7.79 -10.61
N LEU A 256 -14.43 6.66 -10.71
CA LEU A 256 -14.88 5.39 -10.12
C LEU A 256 -15.04 5.52 -8.59
N LYS A 257 -14.10 6.17 -7.91
CA LYS A 257 -14.21 6.49 -6.47
C LYS A 257 -15.36 7.46 -6.18
N ALA A 258 -15.64 8.43 -7.06
CA ALA A 258 -16.76 9.36 -6.88
C ALA A 258 -18.11 8.62 -6.88
N VAL A 259 -18.37 7.77 -7.89
CA VAL A 259 -19.61 6.98 -7.98
C VAL A 259 -19.67 5.92 -6.87
N LEU A 260 -18.55 5.29 -6.52
CA LEU A 260 -18.46 4.39 -5.38
C LEU A 260 -18.79 5.11 -4.06
N GLY A 261 -18.36 6.37 -3.92
CA GLY A 261 -18.68 7.26 -2.80
C GLY A 261 -20.15 7.69 -2.73
N GLU A 262 -20.95 7.56 -3.79
CA GLU A 262 -22.40 7.73 -3.74
C GLU A 262 -23.08 6.54 -3.02
N VAL A 263 -22.54 5.33 -3.21
CA VAL A 263 -23.16 4.06 -2.80
C VAL A 263 -22.59 3.48 -1.51
N ALA A 264 -21.30 3.69 -1.25
CA ALA A 264 -20.56 3.14 -0.13
C ALA A 264 -19.78 4.22 0.63
N CYS A 265 -19.50 3.96 1.92
CA CYS A 265 -18.53 4.73 2.70
C CYS A 265 -17.17 4.04 2.59
N ASP A 266 -16.12 4.81 2.27
CA ASP A 266 -14.74 4.39 2.53
C ASP A 266 -14.47 4.48 4.04
N ILE A 267 -14.10 3.34 4.63
CA ILE A 267 -13.67 3.19 6.01
C ILE A 267 -12.26 2.60 5.95
N HIS A 268 -11.26 3.49 5.94
CA HIS A 268 -9.83 3.15 6.00
C HIS A 268 -9.33 2.23 4.86
N GLY A 269 -9.83 2.42 3.63
CA GLY A 269 -9.49 1.63 2.44
C GLY A 269 -10.41 0.44 2.18
N CYS A 270 -11.41 0.24 3.06
CA CYS A 270 -12.46 -0.75 2.93
C CYS A 270 -13.82 -0.06 2.77
N PHE A 271 -14.56 -0.43 1.73
CA PHE A 271 -15.86 0.11 1.39
C PHE A 271 -16.97 -0.72 2.03
N VAL A 272 -17.96 -0.03 2.59
CA VAL A 272 -19.17 -0.62 3.18
C VAL A 272 -20.40 0.09 2.60
N LEU A 273 -21.42 -0.66 2.20
CA LEU A 273 -22.66 -0.11 1.65
C LEU A 273 -23.29 0.91 2.62
N LYS A 274 -23.67 2.08 2.10
CA LYS A 274 -24.42 3.08 2.87
C LYS A 274 -25.81 2.53 3.17
N SER A 275 -26.24 2.56 4.43
CA SER A 275 -27.64 2.35 4.77
C SER A 275 -28.48 3.46 4.14
N SER A 276 -29.56 3.11 3.45
CA SER A 276 -30.60 4.07 3.11
C SER A 276 -31.22 4.57 4.42
N LYS A 277 -31.34 5.90 4.55
CA LYS A 277 -32.31 6.47 5.49
C LYS A 277 -33.71 6.28 4.92
N ASP A 278 -34.25 5.06 5.06
CA ASP A 278 -35.65 4.76 4.74
C ASP A 278 -36.22 3.59 5.55
N ASP A 279 -35.58 3.22 6.67
CA ASP A 279 -36.22 2.50 7.77
C ASP A 279 -36.38 3.47 8.94
N LEU A 280 -37.46 4.26 8.89
CA LEU A 280 -37.99 5.04 10.00
C LEU A 280 -39.17 4.27 10.59
N PHE A 281 -39.00 3.83 11.85
CA PHE A 281 -39.93 3.08 12.71
C PHE A 281 -39.99 1.56 12.50
#